data_AF-A0A437AKX4-F1
#
_entry.id   AF-A0A437AKX4-F1
#
_cell.length_a   1.000
_cell.length_b   1.000
_cell.length_c   1.000
_cell.angle_alpha   90.00
_cell.angle_beta   90.00
_cell.angle_gamma   90.00
#
_symmetry.space_group_name_H-M   'P 1'
#
loop_
_entity.id
_entity.type
_entity.pdbx_description
1 polymer ?
#
loop_
_entity_poly.entity_id
_entity_poly.type
_entity_poly.pdbx_seq_one_letter_code
_entity_poly.pdbx_strand_id
1 'polypeptide(L)'
;MTNLEEARSVYSTLIDVVKSFKSPAIKSFFLRKADEDFSELNKKITEGKFTCVIKPYLTKQKDLIDVLKRQSVVYNMYFDKNSNF
;
A
#
# COMPACT_ATOMS: atom_id res chain seq x y z
N MET A 1 6.31 18.18 -9.29
CA MET A 1 6.43 16.82 -8.75
C MET A 1 6.45 15.87 -9.95
N THR A 2 7.50 15.09 -10.13
CA THR A 2 7.55 14.10 -11.21
C THR A 2 6.62 12.93 -10.88
N ASN A 3 6.07 12.24 -11.89
CA ASN A 3 5.18 11.09 -11.66
C ASN A 3 5.83 9.98 -10.79
N LEU A 4 7.17 9.90 -10.77
CA LEU A 4 7.92 8.96 -9.95
C LEU A 4 8.01 9.39 -8.48
N GLU A 5 8.16 10.69 -8.21
CA GLU A 5 8.09 11.25 -6.85
C GLU A 5 6.71 10.99 -6.23
N GLU A 6 5.65 11.17 -7.02
CA GLU A 6 4.29 10.84 -6.58
C GLU A 6 4.15 9.35 -6.27
N ALA A 7 4.68 8.46 -7.13
CA ALA A 7 4.65 7.02 -6.89
C ALA A 7 5.39 6.61 -5.61
N ARG A 8 6.54 7.25 -5.31
CA ARG A 8 7.27 7.06 -4.05
C ARG A 8 6.46 7.54 -2.84
N SER A 9 5.83 8.71 -2.95
CA SER A 9 4.99 9.25 -1.87
C SER A 9 3.78 8.34 -1.57
N VAL A 10 3.12 7.82 -2.62
CA VAL A 10 2.02 6.87 -2.50
C VAL A 10 2.49 5.55 -1.87
N TYR A 11 3.63 5.02 -2.29
CA TYR A 11 4.24 3.85 -1.66
C TYR A 11 4.50 4.08 -0.16
N SER A 12 5.15 5.19 0.21
CA SER A 12 5.40 5.51 1.63
C SER A 12 4.10 5.59 2.43
N THR A 13 3.08 6.26 1.89
CA THR A 13 1.76 6.38 2.52
C THR A 13 1.11 5.01 2.73
N LEU A 14 1.21 4.12 1.75
CA LEU A 14 0.69 2.75 1.86
C LEU A 14 1.39 1.99 3.00
N ILE A 15 2.72 2.08 3.09
CA ILE A 15 3.49 1.44 4.16
C ILE A 15 3.03 1.92 5.55
N ASP A 16 2.80 3.22 5.70
CA ASP A 16 2.35 3.78 6.98
C ASP A 16 0.94 3.32 7.36
N VAL A 17 0.02 3.26 6.39
CA VAL A 17 -1.33 2.69 6.60
C VAL A 17 -1.25 1.22 6.99
N VAL A 18 -0.42 0.43 6.32
CA VAL A 18 -0.25 -1.00 6.63
C VAL A 18 0.31 -1.20 8.05
N LYS A 19 1.25 -0.35 8.49
CA LYS A 19 1.79 -0.42 9.86
C LYS A 19 0.74 -0.17 10.95
N SER A 20 -0.36 0.52 10.63
CA SER A 20 -1.46 0.81 11.57
C SER A 20 -2.31 -0.41 11.95
N PHE A 21 -2.29 -1.49 11.16
CA PHE A 21 -2.99 -2.73 11.55
C PHE A 21 -2.43 -3.30 12.85
N LYS A 22 -3.22 -4.02 13.64
CA LYS A 22 -2.69 -4.78 14.79
C LYS A 22 -2.25 -6.19 14.40
N SER A 23 -2.84 -6.77 13.35
CA SER A 23 -2.50 -8.11 12.86
C SER A 23 -1.11 -8.17 12.22
N PRO A 24 -0.19 -9.01 12.73
CA PRO A 24 1.11 -9.23 12.11
C PRO A 24 0.98 -9.85 10.71
N ALA A 25 0.04 -10.76 10.51
CA ALA A 25 -0.16 -11.45 9.23
C ALA A 25 -0.57 -10.46 8.12
N ILE A 26 -1.51 -9.55 8.41
CA ILE A 26 -1.93 -8.51 7.48
C ILE A 26 -0.76 -7.57 7.16
N LYS A 27 0.01 -7.15 8.17
CA LYS A 27 1.22 -6.34 7.95
C LYS A 27 2.19 -7.00 6.99
N SER A 28 2.63 -8.21 7.31
CA SER A 28 3.63 -8.92 6.52
C SER A 28 3.18 -9.12 5.07
N PHE A 29 1.90 -9.43 4.85
CA PHE A 29 1.37 -9.59 3.50
C PHE A 29 1.42 -8.28 2.71
N PHE A 30 0.85 -7.19 3.23
CA PHE A 30 0.74 -5.94 2.47
C PHE A 30 2.07 -5.20 2.34
N LEU A 31 2.98 -5.32 3.31
CA LEU A 31 4.34 -4.79 3.16
C LEU A 31 5.07 -5.48 2.01
N ARG A 32 5.09 -6.82 2.00
CA ARG A 32 5.69 -7.58 0.90
C ARG A 32 5.06 -7.24 -0.44
N LYS A 33 3.72 -7.13 -0.50
CA LYS A 33 3.02 -6.81 -1.74
C LYS A 33 3.33 -5.39 -2.24
N ALA A 34 3.42 -4.42 -1.34
CA ALA A 34 3.81 -3.05 -1.70
C ALA A 34 5.24 -3.00 -2.28
N ASP A 35 6.17 -3.75 -1.68
CA ASP A 35 7.56 -3.85 -2.16
C ASP A 35 7.63 -4.50 -3.55
N GLU A 36 6.88 -5.60 -3.76
CA GLU A 36 6.78 -6.30 -5.04
C GLU A 36 6.23 -5.37 -6.13
N ASP A 37 5.11 -4.69 -5.87
CA ASP A 37 4.45 -3.82 -6.85
C ASP A 37 5.31 -2.60 -7.20
N PHE A 38 5.97 -1.99 -6.21
CA PHE A 38 6.86 -0.85 -6.44
C PHE A 38 8.15 -1.26 -7.17
N SER A 39 8.68 -2.45 -6.87
CA SER A 39 9.83 -3.02 -7.59
C SER A 39 9.48 -3.31 -9.05
N GLU A 40 8.29 -3.86 -9.31
CA GLU A 40 7.80 -4.10 -10.67
C GLU A 40 7.62 -2.78 -11.45
N LEU A 41 7.10 -1.74 -10.78
CA LEU A 41 6.99 -0.40 -11.37
C LEU A 41 8.37 0.12 -11.78
N ASN A 42 9.35 0.09 -10.87
CA ASN A 42 10.70 0.57 -11.15
C ASN A 42 11.32 -0.20 -12.32
N LYS A 43 11.16 -1.52 -12.37
CA LYS A 43 11.63 -2.34 -13.49
C LYS A 43 11.05 -1.88 -14.82
N LYS A 44 9.72 -1.71 -14.90
CA LYS A 44 9.03 -1.24 -16.12
C LYS A 44 9.46 0.17 -16.54
N ILE A 45 9.74 1.03 -15.57
CA ILE A 45 10.27 2.38 -15.81
C ILE A 45 11.67 2.30 -16.42
N THR A 46 12.57 1.48 -15.86
CA THR A 46 13.92 1.25 -16.41
C THR A 46 13.88 0.64 -17.81
N GLU A 47 12.86 -0.17 -18.12
CA GLU A 47 12.58 -0.69 -19.48
C GLU A 47 12.01 0.38 -20.45
N GLY A 48 11.88 1.64 -20.04
CA GLY A 48 11.43 2.75 -20.90
C GLY A 48 9.91 2.98 -20.94
N LYS A 49 9.11 2.26 -20.13
CA LYS A 49 7.64 2.37 -20.13
C LYS A 49 7.10 3.47 -19.18
N PHE A 50 7.79 4.61 -19.08
CA PHE A 50 7.58 5.62 -18.03
C PHE A 50 6.13 6.10 -17.84
N THR A 51 5.45 6.56 -18.89
CA THR A 51 4.16 7.27 -18.75
C THR A 51 2.94 6.35 -18.69
N CYS A 52 2.98 5.18 -19.34
CA CYS A 52 1.82 4.30 -19.43
C CYS A 52 1.63 3.42 -18.19
N VAL A 53 2.67 3.18 -17.39
CA VAL A 53 2.61 2.28 -16.22
C VAL A 53 2.42 3.01 -14.90
N ILE A 54 2.86 4.28 -14.78
CA ILE A 54 2.77 5.03 -13.53
C ILE A 54 1.33 5.40 -13.19
N LYS A 55 0.54 5.89 -14.15
CA LYS A 55 -0.87 6.26 -13.88
C LYS A 55 -1.71 5.08 -13.35
N PRO A 56 -1.70 3.89 -13.99
CA PRO A 56 -2.40 2.73 -13.45
C PRO A 56 -1.91 2.31 -12.06
N TYR A 57 -0.60 2.39 -11.81
CA TYR A 57 -0.05 2.11 -10.47
C TYR A 57 -0.61 3.09 -9.43
N LEU A 58 -0.55 4.39 -9.71
CA LEU A 58 -1.04 5.43 -8.80
C LEU A 58 -2.52 5.25 -8.46
N THR A 59 -3.37 4.99 -9.45
CA THR A 59 -4.80 4.74 -9.23
C THR A 59 -5.00 3.53 -8.31
N LYS A 60 -4.41 2.38 -8.66
CA LYS A 60 -4.55 1.15 -7.87
C LYS A 60 -4.08 1.32 -6.42
N GLN A 61 -2.95 1.97 -6.21
CA GLN A 61 -2.40 2.12 -4.86
C GLN A 61 -3.17 3.16 -4.03
N LYS A 62 -3.69 4.23 -4.64
CA LYS A 62 -4.58 5.18 -3.95
C LYS A 62 -5.88 4.51 -3.51
N ASP A 63 -6.50 3.73 -4.39
CA ASP A 63 -7.70 2.96 -4.07
C ASP A 63 -7.43 1.96 -2.93
N LEU A 64 -6.28 1.26 -2.99
CA LEU A 64 -5.87 0.33 -1.94
C LEU A 64 -5.66 1.04 -0.60
N ILE A 65 -5.01 2.20 -0.58
CA ILE A 65 -4.83 3.01 0.64
C ILE A 65 -6.19 3.33 1.29
N ASP A 66 -7.17 3.76 0.50
CA ASP A 66 -8.49 4.12 1.02
C ASP A 66 -9.26 2.90 1.55
N VAL A 67 -9.10 1.73 0.92
CA VAL A 67 -9.63 0.47 1.45
C VAL A 67 -8.93 0.11 2.76
N LEU A 68 -7.60 0.12 2.80
CA LEU A 68 -6.83 -0.30 3.96
C LEU A 68 -7.00 0.62 5.17
N LYS A 69 -7.16 1.93 4.98
CA LYS A 69 -7.51 2.86 6.07
C LYS A 69 -8.82 2.49 6.75
N ARG A 70 -9.85 2.13 5.97
CA ARG A 70 -11.14 1.69 6.51
C ARG A 70 -11.01 0.33 7.20
N GLN A 71 -10.30 -0.61 6.56
CA GLN A 71 -10.10 -1.95 7.10
C GLN A 71 -9.26 -1.94 8.38
N SER A 72 -8.26 -1.07 8.52
CA SER A 72 -7.45 -1.01 9.73
C SER A 72 -8.27 -0.55 10.92
N VAL A 73 -9.14 0.45 10.75
CA VAL A 73 -10.08 0.91 11.78
C VAL A 73 -11.00 -0.23 12.21
N VAL A 74 -11.71 -0.85 11.25
CA VAL A 74 -12.65 -1.95 11.54
C VAL A 74 -11.94 -3.10 12.22
N TYR A 75 -10.85 -3.61 11.64
CA TYR A 75 -10.12 -4.75 12.16
C TYR A 75 -9.60 -4.49 13.57
N ASN A 76 -9.02 -3.31 13.81
CA ASN A 76 -8.42 -3.00 15.10
C ASN A 76 -9.44 -2.83 16.24
N MET A 77 -10.71 -2.54 15.92
CA MET A 77 -11.81 -2.54 16.91
C MET A 77 -12.08 -3.95 17.45
N TYR A 78 -12.02 -4.97 16.59
CA TYR A 78 -12.32 -6.35 16.97
C TYR A 78 -11.10 -7.17 17.39
N PHE A 79 -9.88 -6.62 17.22
CA PHE A 79 -8.63 -7.34 17.50
C PHE A 79 -8.02 -7.02 18.88
N ASP A 80 -8.63 -6.15 19.69
CA ASP A 80 -8.18 -5.99 21.08
C ASP A 80 -8.61 -7.19 21.93
N LYS A 81 -7.66 -7.71 22.72
CA LYS A 81 -7.78 -8.84 23.65
C LYS A 81 -8.89 -8.71 24.73
N ASN A 82 -9.64 -7.61 24.72
CA ASN A 82 -10.83 -7.42 25.56
C ASN A 82 -12.15 -7.70 24.80
N SER A 83 -12.09 -8.19 23.56
CA SER A 83 -13.26 -8.67 22.84
C SER A 83 -13.68 -10.02 23.41
N ASN A 84 -14.45 -9.98 24.49
CA ASN A 84 -15.08 -11.13 25.14
C ASN A 84 -16.20 -11.71 24.24
N PHE A 85 -15.83 -12.35 23.14
CA PHE A 85 -16.71 -13.28 22.43
C PHE A 85 -16.22 -14.71 22.67
#